data_AF-A0A8I2B8R1-F1
#
_entry.id   AF-A0A8I2B8R1-F1
#
_cell.length_a   1.000
_cell.length_b   1.000
_cell.length_c   1.000
_cell.angle_alpha   90.00
_cell.angle_beta   90.00
_cell.angle_gamma   90.00
#
_symmetry.space_group_name_H-M   'P 1'
#
loop_
_entity.id
_entity.type
_entity.pdbx_description
1 polymer ?
#
loop_
_entity_poly.entity_id
_entity_poly.type
_entity_poly.pdbx_seq_one_letter_code
_entity_poly.pdbx_strand_id
1 'polypeptide(L)'
;MKKILGILSALLMTTVFQTSCYAIQFSQPQDVGEFGLLQSGVFGGGIGFTNAEVKGSFFTKYNKNNNHSYGKGVARFGSGEDALYVHCDVYDTSLTSSTYVGSKDSRNSFAVNHVGQKISKIASDEGITIYPLFMEYGPESEWTIIGRQKDGKFVKYIDTREITKRYFGWNLKGASPVEYRKMEVRGDTIILYYLQHMQNRDWNKFDGEFRFKWDDKAQWFGVEQVSYSSSSGAANLKAQQRTANFEITDTAQFQVVEASLAFKNFHKAITEKRYKDAFHFLSPSFRKYFGTVEKFASGYETTISSEVTDIQLVSKVSLIETYSYKLKAVDYDGNEQKTQYFSGKVKLVRQHGEWKIDTNEAKRL
;
A
#
# COMPACT_ATOMS: atom_id res chain seq x y z
N MET A 1 -5.17 69.49 -33.56
CA MET A 1 -5.27 68.98 -32.17
C MET A 1 -6.45 68.02 -32.10
N LYS A 2 -6.22 66.70 -32.19
CA LYS A 2 -6.23 65.76 -31.05
C LYS A 2 -7.59 65.70 -30.30
N LYS A 3 -8.47 64.76 -30.66
CA LYS A 3 -8.65 63.45 -29.98
C LYS A 3 -9.94 62.74 -30.43
N ILE A 4 -9.73 61.53 -30.94
CA ILE A 4 -10.71 60.44 -31.07
C ILE A 4 -10.84 59.78 -29.68
N LEU A 5 -12.06 59.59 -29.19
CA LEU A 5 -12.46 58.67 -28.11
C LEU A 5 -13.86 58.16 -28.55
N GLY A 6 -14.14 56.88 -28.81
CA GLY A 6 -13.54 55.64 -28.34
C GLY A 6 -14.32 55.12 -27.13
N ILE A 7 -14.80 53.87 -27.21
CA ILE A 7 -15.59 53.05 -26.24
C ILE A 7 -17.08 53.02 -26.62
N LEU A 8 -17.54 52.21 -27.58
CA LEU A 8 -17.48 50.75 -27.70
C LEU A 8 -18.16 50.01 -26.53
N SER A 9 -19.45 49.74 -26.73
CA SER A 9 -20.18 48.52 -26.33
C SER A 9 -19.77 47.85 -25.02
N ALA A 10 -20.55 48.12 -23.96
CA ALA A 10 -20.72 47.22 -22.83
C ALA A 10 -21.53 46.00 -23.28
N LEU A 11 -20.90 45.10 -24.05
CA LEU A 11 -21.36 43.72 -24.18
C LEU A 11 -20.81 42.99 -22.95
N LEU A 12 -21.64 42.88 -21.93
CA LEU A 12 -21.40 42.08 -20.75
C LEU A 12 -21.35 40.60 -21.19
N MET A 13 -20.21 40.15 -21.72
CA MET A 13 -19.87 38.74 -21.76
C MET A 13 -19.70 38.28 -20.31
N THR A 14 -20.79 37.85 -19.70
CA THR A 14 -20.72 36.82 -18.68
C THR A 14 -20.14 35.57 -19.33
N THR A 15 -18.82 35.48 -19.40
CA THR A 15 -18.14 34.20 -19.51
C THR A 15 -18.46 33.46 -18.23
N VAL A 16 -19.57 32.72 -18.26
CA VAL A 16 -19.74 31.56 -17.42
C VAL A 16 -18.55 30.67 -17.78
N PHE A 17 -17.47 30.75 -17.00
CA PHE A 17 -16.51 29.66 -16.94
C PHE A 17 -17.30 28.48 -16.40
N GLN A 18 -17.96 27.76 -17.30
CA GLN A 18 -18.25 26.37 -17.09
C GLN A 18 -16.88 25.73 -16.95
N THR A 19 -16.40 25.60 -15.70
CA THR A 19 -15.39 24.62 -15.38
C THR A 19 -16.05 23.28 -15.67
N SER A 20 -15.98 22.87 -16.94
CA SER A 20 -16.18 21.49 -17.32
C SER A 20 -15.23 20.70 -16.42
N CYS A 21 -15.79 19.98 -15.45
CA CYS A 21 -15.04 19.05 -14.62
C CYS A 21 -14.60 17.92 -15.54
N TYR A 22 -13.51 18.12 -16.27
CA TYR A 22 -12.87 17.04 -17.00
C TYR A 22 -12.25 16.10 -15.97
N ALA A 23 -12.45 14.79 -16.15
CA ALA A 23 -11.78 13.80 -15.32
C ALA A 23 -10.27 13.97 -15.46
N ILE A 24 -9.53 13.76 -14.37
CA ILE A 24 -8.06 13.82 -14.35
C ILE A 24 -7.46 13.09 -15.56
N GLN A 25 -6.43 13.65 -16.17
CA GLN A 25 -5.73 13.00 -17.28
C GLN A 25 -4.33 12.61 -16.85
N PHE A 26 -4.02 11.31 -16.92
CA PHE A 26 -2.68 10.81 -16.67
C PHE A 26 -1.85 10.77 -17.97
N SER A 27 -0.57 11.11 -17.85
CA SER A 27 0.41 10.94 -18.91
C SER A 27 0.73 9.46 -19.15
N GLN A 28 1.32 9.15 -20.30
CA GLN A 28 1.95 7.84 -20.45
C GLN A 28 3.11 7.66 -19.44
N PRO A 29 3.39 6.42 -19.00
CA PRO A 29 4.53 6.14 -18.12
C PRO A 29 5.85 6.53 -18.78
N GLN A 30 6.73 7.15 -18.00
CA GLN A 30 8.10 7.49 -18.41
C GLN A 30 9.09 6.84 -17.47
N ASP A 31 10.07 6.11 -18.00
CA ASP A 31 11.10 5.48 -17.17
C ASP A 31 11.98 6.55 -16.52
N VAL A 32 12.17 6.44 -15.20
CA VAL A 32 12.97 7.40 -14.42
C VAL A 32 14.20 6.77 -13.77
N GLY A 33 14.25 5.45 -13.66
CA GLY A 33 15.43 4.74 -13.19
C GLY A 33 15.10 3.40 -12.54
N GLU A 34 16.10 2.80 -11.91
CA GLU A 34 15.97 1.47 -11.32
C GLU A 34 16.77 1.39 -10.02
N PHE A 35 16.37 0.49 -9.12
CA PHE A 35 17.19 0.09 -7.98
C PHE A 35 17.01 -1.37 -7.64
N GLY A 36 18.00 -1.99 -7.01
CA GLY A 36 17.87 -3.37 -6.56
C GLY A 36 19.11 -3.91 -5.87
N LEU A 37 18.91 -5.00 -5.14
CA LEU A 37 20.00 -5.73 -4.51
C LEU A 37 20.91 -6.35 -5.58
N LEU A 38 22.21 -6.07 -5.51
CA LEU A 38 23.21 -6.70 -6.36
C LEU A 38 23.65 -8.03 -5.73
N GLN A 39 23.08 -9.13 -6.20
CA GLN A 39 23.20 -10.46 -5.58
C GLN A 39 24.46 -11.25 -5.96
N SER A 40 25.22 -10.87 -6.99
CA SER A 40 26.35 -11.67 -7.49
C SER A 40 27.56 -10.87 -7.99
N GLY A 41 28.75 -11.48 -7.91
CA GLY A 41 29.98 -11.02 -8.58
C GLY A 41 30.83 -10.04 -7.76
N VAL A 42 31.68 -9.27 -8.46
CA VAL A 42 32.62 -8.27 -7.89
C VAL A 42 31.90 -7.15 -7.10
N PHE A 43 30.60 -6.99 -7.35
CA PHE A 43 29.70 -6.01 -6.73
C PHE A 43 29.05 -6.48 -5.42
N GLY A 44 29.51 -7.60 -4.85
CA GLY A 44 28.87 -8.37 -3.78
C GLY A 44 28.11 -7.58 -2.72
N GLY A 45 26.77 -7.65 -2.80
CA GLY A 45 25.83 -7.10 -1.83
C GLY A 45 25.53 -5.60 -1.99
N GLY A 46 24.56 -5.09 -1.22
CA GLY A 46 24.14 -3.68 -1.28
C GLY A 46 23.17 -3.37 -2.42
N ILE A 47 22.67 -2.13 -2.42
CA ILE A 47 21.69 -1.65 -3.41
C ILE A 47 22.39 -0.88 -4.52
N GLY A 48 22.21 -1.32 -5.76
CA GLY A 48 22.57 -0.58 -6.97
C GLY A 48 21.46 0.39 -7.37
N PHE A 49 21.83 1.49 -8.00
CA PHE A 49 20.91 2.49 -8.53
C PHE A 49 21.30 2.88 -9.96
N THR A 50 20.31 3.03 -10.83
CA THR A 50 20.47 3.51 -12.22
C THR A 50 19.67 4.79 -12.38
N ASN A 51 20.26 5.83 -12.98
CA ASN A 51 19.63 7.16 -13.18
C ASN A 51 19.19 7.86 -11.88
N ALA A 52 20.01 7.74 -10.82
CA ALA A 52 19.76 8.39 -9.54
C ALA A 52 20.95 9.22 -9.04
N GLU A 53 20.66 10.32 -8.36
CA GLU A 53 21.63 11.02 -7.51
C GLU A 53 21.67 10.34 -6.14
N VAL A 54 22.80 9.74 -5.76
CA VAL A 54 22.91 8.99 -4.51
C VAL A 54 23.79 9.70 -3.51
N LYS A 55 23.31 9.83 -2.27
CA LYS A 55 24.09 10.26 -1.10
C LYS A 55 24.11 9.15 -0.07
N GLY A 56 25.27 8.58 0.19
CA GLY A 56 25.39 7.46 1.12
C GLY A 56 26.79 6.88 1.17
N SER A 57 26.91 5.77 1.90
CA SER A 57 28.13 4.97 2.02
C SER A 57 28.00 3.69 1.21
N PHE A 58 29.07 3.34 0.50
CA PHE A 58 29.14 2.09 -0.24
C PHE A 58 29.02 0.87 0.68
N PHE A 59 28.57 -0.25 0.10
CA PHE A 59 28.46 -1.51 0.80
C PHE A 59 29.81 -2.23 0.84
N THR A 60 30.48 -2.27 1.99
CA THR A 60 31.88 -2.75 2.09
C THR A 60 32.05 -4.03 2.90
N LYS A 61 30.94 -4.66 3.33
CA LYS A 61 30.98 -5.86 4.20
C LYS A 61 31.74 -7.03 3.57
N TYR A 62 31.51 -7.30 2.28
CA TYR A 62 32.14 -8.42 1.57
C TYR A 62 33.28 -7.99 0.64
N ASN A 63 33.25 -6.76 0.15
CA ASN A 63 34.30 -6.18 -0.68
C ASN A 63 34.61 -4.75 -0.23
N LYS A 64 35.77 -4.55 0.40
CA LYS A 64 36.21 -3.23 0.91
C LYS A 64 36.40 -2.18 -0.19
N ASN A 65 36.61 -2.61 -1.44
CA ASN A 65 36.84 -1.73 -2.58
C ASN A 65 35.56 -1.49 -3.40
N ASN A 66 34.39 -1.90 -2.90
CA ASN A 66 33.14 -1.65 -3.59
C ASN A 66 32.83 -0.15 -3.67
N ASN A 67 32.60 0.32 -4.89
CA ASN A 67 32.24 1.69 -5.24
C ASN A 67 31.02 1.76 -6.18
N HIS A 68 30.22 0.69 -6.27
CA HIS A 68 29.09 0.59 -7.20
C HIS A 68 27.74 0.32 -6.52
N SER A 69 27.72 -0.23 -5.30
CA SER A 69 26.49 -0.44 -4.54
C SER A 69 26.56 0.16 -3.15
N TYR A 70 25.41 0.56 -2.63
CA TYR A 70 25.29 1.31 -1.40
C TYR A 70 24.81 0.42 -0.26
N GLY A 71 25.49 0.54 0.87
CA GLY A 71 25.13 -0.13 2.11
C GLY A 71 24.09 0.65 2.90
N LYS A 72 24.18 1.98 2.82
CA LYS A 72 23.28 2.92 3.49
C LYS A 72 23.26 4.24 2.73
N GLY A 73 22.09 4.84 2.56
CA GLY A 73 21.98 6.13 1.90
C GLY A 73 20.59 6.49 1.43
N VAL A 74 20.52 7.57 0.66
CA VAL A 74 19.31 8.04 0.00
C VAL A 74 19.64 8.30 -1.47
N ALA A 75 18.91 7.64 -2.36
CA ALA A 75 18.94 7.88 -3.79
C ALA A 75 17.75 8.77 -4.18
N ARG A 76 17.98 9.70 -5.10
CA ARG A 76 16.97 10.61 -5.64
C ARG A 76 16.82 10.35 -7.14
N PHE A 77 15.59 10.12 -7.57
CA PHE A 77 15.19 9.98 -8.97
C PHE A 77 14.42 11.22 -9.42
N GLY A 78 14.80 11.78 -10.56
CA GLY A 78 14.24 13.02 -11.08
C GLY A 78 14.68 14.27 -10.32
N SER A 79 14.05 15.40 -10.65
CA SER A 79 14.38 16.72 -10.14
C SER A 79 13.15 17.47 -9.62
N GLY A 80 13.36 18.61 -8.96
CA GLY A 80 12.28 19.44 -8.40
C GLY A 80 11.54 18.78 -7.23
N GLU A 81 10.30 19.24 -7.03
CA GLU A 81 9.41 18.80 -5.94
C GLU A 81 8.81 17.40 -6.18
N ASP A 82 8.76 16.97 -7.43
CA ASP A 82 8.30 15.62 -7.84
C ASP A 82 9.47 14.64 -7.95
N ALA A 83 10.52 14.83 -7.16
CA ALA A 83 11.59 13.86 -7.05
C ALA A 83 11.15 12.70 -6.14
N LEU A 84 11.45 11.48 -6.57
CA LEU A 84 11.23 10.27 -5.78
C LEU A 84 12.50 9.91 -5.03
N TYR A 85 12.38 9.52 -3.78
CA TYR A 85 13.51 9.16 -2.94
C TYR A 85 13.43 7.69 -2.51
N VAL A 86 14.57 7.01 -2.58
CA VAL A 86 14.75 5.64 -2.11
C VAL A 86 15.77 5.66 -0.98
N HIS A 87 15.31 5.33 0.22
CA HIS A 87 16.14 5.20 1.41
C HIS A 87 16.57 3.76 1.55
N CYS A 88 17.86 3.50 1.76
CA CYS A 88 18.38 2.16 1.99
C CYS A 88 19.26 2.10 3.26
N ASP A 89 19.14 1.02 4.01
CA ASP A 89 20.07 0.62 5.07
C ASP A 89 20.13 -0.92 5.16
N VAL A 90 21.00 -1.53 4.36
CA VAL A 90 21.15 -3.00 4.29
C VAL A 90 22.03 -3.58 5.41
N TYR A 91 22.59 -2.72 6.28
CA TYR A 91 23.31 -3.16 7.47
C TYR A 91 22.37 -3.41 8.65
N ASP A 92 21.17 -2.83 8.63
CA ASP A 92 20.17 -3.05 9.65
C ASP A 92 19.53 -4.43 9.49
N THR A 93 19.89 -5.36 10.38
CA THR A 93 19.37 -6.73 10.41
C THR A 93 18.03 -6.85 11.14
N SER A 94 17.47 -5.74 11.65
CA SER A 94 16.24 -5.75 12.45
C SER A 94 14.94 -5.60 11.65
N LEU A 95 15.03 -5.23 10.36
CA LEU A 95 13.87 -4.95 9.52
C LEU A 95 13.63 -6.04 8.47
N THR A 96 12.35 -6.40 8.29
CA THR A 96 11.87 -7.23 7.16
C THR A 96 12.01 -6.52 5.80
N SER A 97 12.32 -5.21 5.79
CA SER A 97 12.59 -4.39 4.61
C SER A 97 13.59 -3.28 4.93
N SER A 98 14.76 -3.31 4.29
CA SER A 98 15.82 -2.29 4.42
C SER A 98 15.64 -1.08 3.50
N THR A 99 14.54 -1.04 2.74
CA THR A 99 14.37 -0.09 1.63
C THR A 99 12.99 0.58 1.68
N TYR A 100 12.98 1.90 1.64
CA TYR A 100 11.76 2.72 1.67
C TYR A 100 11.71 3.67 0.49
N VAL A 101 10.55 3.81 -0.14
CA VAL A 101 10.35 4.64 -1.34
C VAL A 101 9.26 5.68 -1.10
N GLY A 102 9.54 6.92 -1.46
CA GLY A 102 8.60 8.03 -1.31
C GLY A 102 9.30 9.38 -1.30
N SER A 103 9.11 10.14 -0.23
CA SER A 103 9.65 11.50 -0.12
C SER A 103 11.07 11.53 0.43
N LYS A 104 11.68 12.72 0.41
CA LYS A 104 12.97 12.99 1.05
C LYS A 104 12.96 12.69 2.55
N ASP A 105 11.81 12.83 3.21
CA ASP A 105 11.59 12.36 4.57
C ASP A 105 11.13 10.90 4.53
N SER A 106 11.91 10.00 5.14
CA SER A 106 11.60 8.56 5.18
C SER A 106 10.30 8.25 5.92
N ARG A 107 9.77 9.16 6.75
CA ARG A 107 8.45 9.01 7.41
C ARG A 107 7.29 9.16 6.45
N ASN A 108 7.52 9.74 5.27
CA ASN A 108 6.56 9.87 4.18
C ASN A 108 7.01 9.01 2.99
N SER A 109 7.32 7.75 3.30
CA SER A 109 7.78 6.71 2.39
C SER A 109 7.27 5.35 2.85
N PHE A 110 7.27 4.37 1.94
CA PHE A 110 6.75 3.03 2.21
C PHE A 110 7.85 1.99 2.07
N ALA A 111 7.82 0.98 2.93
CA ALA A 111 8.63 -0.21 2.76
C ALA A 111 8.29 -0.90 1.43
N VAL A 112 9.32 -1.27 0.69
CA VAL A 112 9.20 -2.03 -0.57
C VAL A 112 10.16 -3.21 -0.57
N ASN A 113 9.91 -4.16 -1.48
CA ASN A 113 10.86 -5.22 -1.74
C ASN A 113 12.14 -4.63 -2.38
N HIS A 114 13.31 -5.14 -1.98
CA HIS A 114 14.62 -4.67 -2.42
C HIS A 114 15.15 -5.41 -3.66
N VAL A 115 14.34 -6.30 -4.22
CA VAL A 115 14.66 -7.03 -5.45
C VAL A 115 14.25 -6.18 -6.65
N GLY A 116 15.18 -6.02 -7.61
CA GLY A 116 15.12 -5.21 -8.83
C GLY A 116 13.79 -4.53 -9.15
N GLN A 117 13.73 -3.23 -8.86
CA GLN A 117 12.58 -2.37 -9.10
C GLN A 117 12.89 -1.42 -10.26
N LYS A 118 12.08 -1.49 -11.31
CA LYS A 118 12.03 -0.47 -12.37
C LYS A 118 11.03 0.60 -11.97
N ILE A 119 11.43 1.85 -12.07
CA ILE A 119 10.63 3.01 -11.68
C ILE A 119 10.20 3.74 -12.94
N SER A 120 8.90 3.91 -13.09
CA SER A 120 8.34 4.86 -14.05
C SER A 120 7.66 6.01 -13.31
N LYS A 121 7.43 7.12 -14.03
CA LYS A 121 6.68 8.30 -13.58
C LYS A 121 5.50 8.53 -14.51
N ILE A 122 4.34 8.78 -13.91
CA ILE A 122 3.10 9.19 -14.59
C ILE A 122 2.68 10.51 -13.94
N ALA A 123 2.61 11.58 -14.72
CA ALA A 123 2.10 12.86 -14.25
C ALA A 123 0.59 12.96 -14.50
N SER A 124 -0.09 13.84 -13.76
CA SER A 124 -1.44 14.26 -14.07
C SER A 124 -1.50 15.76 -14.34
N ASP A 125 -2.54 16.18 -15.06
CA ASP A 125 -2.91 17.59 -15.25
C ASP A 125 -3.39 18.28 -13.95
N GLU A 126 -3.65 17.50 -12.90
CA GLU A 126 -3.98 17.98 -11.57
C GLU A 126 -2.80 18.00 -10.60
N GLY A 127 -1.55 17.77 -11.02
CA GLY A 127 -0.40 17.87 -10.13
C GLY A 127 -0.29 16.74 -9.09
N ILE A 128 -0.98 15.62 -9.33
CA ILE A 128 -0.68 14.33 -8.73
C ILE A 128 0.41 13.66 -9.59
N THR A 129 1.42 13.07 -8.96
CA THR A 129 2.43 12.27 -9.65
C THR A 129 2.36 10.82 -9.15
N ILE A 130 2.26 9.86 -10.05
CA ILE A 130 2.24 8.43 -9.76
C ILE A 130 3.59 7.81 -10.14
N TYR A 131 4.09 6.91 -9.30
CA TYR A 131 5.31 6.13 -9.54
C TYR A 131 5.00 4.64 -9.46
N PRO A 132 4.76 4.00 -10.62
CA PRO A 132 4.74 2.55 -10.71
C PRO A 132 6.14 1.98 -10.47
N LEU A 133 6.23 1.05 -9.53
CA LEU A 133 7.43 0.28 -9.21
C LEU A 133 7.18 -1.15 -9.70
N PHE A 134 7.89 -1.56 -10.74
CA PHE A 134 7.78 -2.90 -11.31
C PHE A 134 8.90 -3.79 -10.82
N MET A 135 8.54 -4.95 -10.28
CA MET A 135 9.46 -5.99 -9.88
C MET A 135 9.29 -7.21 -10.77
N GLU A 136 10.42 -7.74 -11.25
CA GLU A 136 10.46 -9.05 -11.88
C GLU A 136 11.52 -9.91 -11.19
N TYR A 137 11.10 -11.04 -10.61
CA TYR A 137 12.00 -11.99 -9.98
C TYR A 137 11.50 -13.42 -10.17
N GLY A 138 12.18 -14.17 -11.03
CA GLY A 138 11.74 -15.52 -11.39
C GLY A 138 10.33 -15.51 -11.97
N PRO A 139 9.38 -16.30 -11.44
CA PRO A 139 7.98 -16.32 -11.90
C PRO A 139 7.11 -15.19 -11.31
N GLU A 140 7.70 -14.26 -10.56
CA GLU A 140 6.98 -13.15 -9.93
C GLU A 140 7.16 -11.88 -10.77
N SER A 141 6.04 -11.34 -11.27
CA SER A 141 5.98 -10.01 -11.89
C SER A 141 4.94 -9.18 -11.16
N GLU A 142 5.39 -8.22 -10.36
CA GLU A 142 4.56 -7.48 -9.40
C GLU A 142 4.69 -5.97 -9.61
N TRP A 143 3.61 -5.24 -9.32
CA TRP A 143 3.59 -3.78 -9.30
C TRP A 143 3.24 -3.26 -7.91
N THR A 144 4.02 -2.31 -7.44
CA THR A 144 3.64 -1.41 -6.36
C THR A 144 3.48 -0.02 -6.94
N ILE A 145 2.27 0.54 -6.88
CA ILE A 145 2.01 1.89 -7.41
C ILE A 145 1.82 2.82 -6.23
N ILE A 146 2.77 3.74 -6.10
CA ILE A 146 2.71 4.84 -5.13
C ILE A 146 2.45 6.15 -5.87
N GLY A 147 2.08 7.22 -5.16
CA GLY A 147 2.01 8.54 -5.75
C GLY A 147 2.14 9.66 -4.75
N ARG A 148 2.64 10.79 -5.23
CA ARG A 148 2.71 12.07 -4.54
C ARG A 148 1.43 12.85 -4.83
N GLN A 149 0.70 13.19 -3.78
CA GLN A 149 -0.49 14.05 -3.86
C GLN A 149 -0.09 15.53 -3.94
N LYS A 150 -1.06 16.41 -4.25
CA LYS A 150 -0.87 17.87 -4.37
C LYS A 150 -0.20 18.50 -3.14
N ASP A 151 -0.48 17.95 -1.96
CA ASP A 151 0.10 18.39 -0.67
C ASP A 151 1.52 17.85 -0.38
N GLY A 152 2.09 17.08 -1.31
CA GLY A 152 3.39 16.44 -1.18
C GLY A 152 3.39 15.13 -0.39
N LYS A 153 2.24 14.68 0.10
CA LYS A 153 2.11 13.39 0.79
C LYS A 153 2.23 12.24 -0.20
N PHE A 154 2.99 11.21 0.17
CA PHE A 154 3.06 9.97 -0.59
C PHE A 154 1.99 8.99 -0.09
N VAL A 155 1.39 8.29 -1.04
CA VAL A 155 0.33 7.30 -0.83
C VAL A 155 0.66 6.04 -1.63
N LYS A 156 0.50 4.86 -1.02
CA LYS A 156 0.52 3.58 -1.74
C LYS A 156 -0.89 3.26 -2.22
N TYR A 157 -1.12 3.37 -3.52
CA TYR A 157 -2.43 3.17 -4.13
C TYR A 157 -2.71 1.71 -4.44
N ILE A 158 -1.75 1.02 -5.05
CA ILE A 158 -1.94 -0.35 -5.56
C ILE A 158 -0.74 -1.21 -5.15
N ASP A 159 -1.04 -2.42 -4.71
CA ASP A 159 -0.08 -3.47 -4.40
C ASP A 159 -0.61 -4.76 -4.99
N THR A 160 0.03 -5.25 -6.06
CA THR A 160 -0.50 -6.40 -6.80
C THR A 160 -0.50 -7.69 -5.99
N ARG A 161 0.26 -7.79 -4.90
CA ARG A 161 0.18 -8.94 -3.98
C ARG A 161 -1.17 -8.96 -3.27
N GLU A 162 -1.65 -7.80 -2.83
CA GLU A 162 -2.98 -7.66 -2.22
C GLU A 162 -4.10 -7.86 -3.24
N ILE A 163 -3.94 -7.36 -4.47
CA ILE A 163 -4.87 -7.64 -5.57
C ILE A 163 -4.93 -9.15 -5.84
N THR A 164 -3.79 -9.81 -5.94
CA THR A 164 -3.73 -11.24 -6.23
C THR A 164 -4.39 -12.07 -5.14
N LYS A 165 -4.09 -11.76 -3.88
CA LYS A 165 -4.74 -12.38 -2.72
C LYS A 165 -6.26 -12.21 -2.76
N ARG A 166 -6.73 -11.02 -3.07
CA ARG A 166 -8.16 -10.69 -3.10
C ARG A 166 -8.92 -11.40 -4.22
N TYR A 167 -8.40 -11.34 -5.44
CA TYR A 167 -9.14 -11.76 -6.63
C TYR A 167 -8.84 -13.21 -7.06
N PHE A 168 -7.74 -13.78 -6.60
CA PHE A 168 -7.34 -15.16 -6.91
C PHE A 168 -7.15 -16.05 -5.67
N GLY A 169 -7.43 -15.53 -4.47
CA GLY A 169 -7.35 -16.32 -3.23
C GLY A 169 -5.94 -16.70 -2.80
N TRP A 170 -4.91 -16.02 -3.32
CA TRP A 170 -3.52 -16.32 -2.96
C TRP A 170 -3.24 -16.01 -1.49
N ASN A 171 -2.72 -17.01 -0.76
CA ASN A 171 -2.40 -16.88 0.66
C ASN A 171 -1.03 -16.21 0.92
N LEU A 172 -0.41 -15.62 -0.11
CA LEU A 172 0.94 -15.01 -0.08
C LEU A 172 2.07 -16.00 0.22
N LYS A 173 1.83 -17.31 0.05
CA LYS A 173 2.86 -18.35 0.16
C LYS A 173 3.12 -18.98 -1.20
N GLY A 174 4.40 -19.30 -1.46
CA GLY A 174 4.83 -19.83 -2.74
C GLY A 174 4.78 -18.79 -3.86
N ALA A 175 4.93 -19.23 -5.11
CA ALA A 175 4.82 -18.35 -6.26
C ALA A 175 3.40 -17.78 -6.38
N SER A 176 3.31 -16.52 -6.82
CA SER A 176 2.04 -15.90 -7.17
C SER A 176 1.32 -16.74 -8.23
N PRO A 177 -0.01 -16.95 -8.15
CA PRO A 177 -0.77 -17.62 -9.21
C PRO A 177 -0.91 -16.76 -10.47
N VAL A 178 -0.54 -15.47 -10.40
CA VAL A 178 -0.61 -14.55 -11.54
C VAL A 178 0.64 -13.69 -11.68
N GLU A 179 0.95 -13.31 -12.92
CA GLU A 179 2.01 -12.38 -13.29
C GLU A 179 1.42 -11.14 -13.95
N TYR A 180 1.90 -9.96 -13.56
CA TYR A 180 1.49 -8.68 -14.13
C TYR A 180 2.59 -8.13 -15.04
N ARG A 181 2.51 -8.37 -16.35
CA ARG A 181 3.63 -8.08 -17.28
C ARG A 181 3.52 -6.77 -18.04
N LYS A 182 2.34 -6.16 -18.11
CA LYS A 182 2.13 -4.95 -18.89
C LYS A 182 1.24 -3.97 -18.16
N MET A 183 1.63 -2.70 -18.23
CA MET A 183 0.84 -1.57 -17.76
C MET A 183 0.53 -0.65 -18.95
N GLU A 184 -0.68 -0.10 -18.98
CA GLU A 184 -1.07 0.97 -19.88
C GLU A 184 -1.78 2.08 -19.10
N VAL A 185 -1.79 3.29 -19.65
CA VAL A 185 -2.57 4.42 -19.12
C VAL A 185 -3.53 4.89 -20.20
N ARG A 186 -4.80 5.05 -19.86
CA ARG A 186 -5.85 5.57 -20.74
C ARG A 186 -6.69 6.61 -20.00
N GLY A 187 -6.39 7.88 -20.23
CA GLY A 187 -7.05 9.00 -19.56
C GLY A 187 -6.87 8.94 -18.04
N ASP A 188 -7.95 8.74 -17.31
CA ASP A 188 -8.00 8.65 -15.84
C ASP A 188 -7.75 7.23 -15.29
N THR A 189 -7.42 6.28 -16.16
CA THR A 189 -7.36 4.85 -15.82
C THR A 189 -5.98 4.25 -16.06
N ILE A 190 -5.44 3.58 -15.04
CA ILE A 190 -4.27 2.70 -15.15
C ILE A 190 -4.76 1.27 -15.39
N ILE A 191 -4.18 0.57 -16.36
CA ILE A 191 -4.57 -0.79 -16.73
C ILE A 191 -3.37 -1.72 -16.51
N LEU A 192 -3.55 -2.77 -15.71
CA LEU A 192 -2.54 -3.82 -15.50
C LEU A 192 -3.02 -5.15 -16.09
N TYR A 193 -2.29 -5.66 -17.06
CA TYR A 193 -2.58 -6.93 -17.70
C TYR A 193 -1.94 -8.09 -16.93
N TYR A 194 -2.70 -9.18 -16.77
CA TYR A 194 -2.23 -10.34 -16.03
C TYR A 194 -2.31 -11.66 -16.81
N LEU A 195 -1.46 -12.59 -16.38
CA LEU A 195 -1.34 -13.97 -16.84
C LEU A 195 -1.46 -14.88 -15.62
N GLN A 196 -2.35 -15.87 -15.62
CA GLN A 196 -2.39 -16.95 -14.64
C GLN A 196 -1.34 -18.03 -14.97
N HIS A 197 -0.68 -18.58 -13.96
CA HIS A 197 0.25 -19.69 -14.16
C HIS A 197 -0.50 -20.96 -14.61
N MET A 198 -0.30 -21.38 -15.87
CA MET A 198 -0.87 -22.59 -16.44
C MET A 198 0.18 -23.33 -17.28
N GLN A 199 0.11 -24.67 -17.32
CA GLN A 199 0.97 -25.48 -18.19
C GLN A 199 0.63 -25.23 -19.68
N ASN A 200 1.66 -25.17 -20.55
CA ASN A 200 1.55 -24.98 -22.02
C ASN A 200 0.84 -23.69 -22.48
N ARG A 201 1.32 -22.54 -22.01
CA ARG A 201 0.75 -21.23 -22.29
C ARG A 201 1.52 -20.43 -23.35
N ASP A 202 0.80 -19.66 -24.16
CA ASP A 202 1.35 -18.55 -24.94
C ASP A 202 1.54 -17.32 -24.04
N TRP A 203 2.80 -16.96 -23.80
CA TRP A 203 3.20 -15.85 -22.94
C TRP A 203 2.84 -14.46 -23.51
N ASN A 204 2.36 -14.39 -24.76
CA ASN A 204 1.91 -13.15 -25.38
C ASN A 204 0.40 -12.88 -25.20
N LYS A 205 -0.35 -13.82 -24.61
CA LYS A 205 -1.80 -13.72 -24.45
C LYS A 205 -2.21 -13.58 -22.99
N PHE A 206 -2.65 -12.37 -22.62
CA PHE A 206 -3.20 -12.09 -21.29
C PHE A 206 -4.52 -12.82 -21.03
N ASP A 207 -4.75 -13.25 -19.79
CA ASP A 207 -6.06 -13.80 -19.37
C ASP A 207 -7.04 -12.73 -18.91
N GLY A 208 -6.56 -11.51 -18.75
CA GLY A 208 -7.37 -10.42 -18.27
C GLY A 208 -6.55 -9.19 -17.92
N GLU A 209 -7.26 -8.20 -17.41
CA GLU A 209 -6.70 -6.94 -16.95
C GLU A 209 -7.42 -6.46 -15.69
N PHE A 210 -6.69 -5.70 -14.87
CA PHE A 210 -7.28 -4.85 -13.84
C PHE A 210 -7.26 -3.41 -14.31
N ARG A 211 -8.40 -2.74 -14.18
CA ARG A 211 -8.54 -1.32 -14.50
C ARG A 211 -8.70 -0.54 -13.20
N PHE A 212 -7.77 0.38 -13.00
CA PHE A 212 -7.69 1.26 -11.85
C PHE A 212 -8.11 2.66 -12.30
N LYS A 213 -9.40 2.97 -12.17
CA LYS A 213 -9.96 4.24 -12.60
C LYS A 213 -9.93 5.24 -11.45
N TRP A 214 -9.42 6.44 -11.69
CA TRP A 214 -9.38 7.48 -10.68
C TRP A 214 -10.77 8.00 -10.33
N ASP A 215 -10.99 8.22 -9.04
CA ASP A 215 -12.17 8.86 -8.48
C ASP A 215 -11.75 10.18 -7.81
N ASP A 216 -12.14 11.29 -8.43
CA ASP A 216 -11.81 12.65 -7.96
C ASP A 216 -12.40 12.96 -6.58
N LYS A 217 -13.54 12.37 -6.22
CA LYS A 217 -14.15 12.60 -4.90
C LYS A 217 -13.42 11.82 -3.82
N ALA A 218 -13.05 10.57 -4.11
CA ALA A 218 -12.34 9.72 -3.18
C ALA A 218 -10.84 10.04 -3.11
N GLN A 219 -10.29 10.70 -4.13
CA GLN A 219 -8.85 10.86 -4.35
C GLN A 219 -8.15 9.50 -4.31
N TRP A 220 -8.76 8.51 -4.97
CA TRP A 220 -8.35 7.10 -4.95
C TRP A 220 -8.71 6.39 -6.26
N PHE A 221 -8.17 5.19 -6.47
CA PHE A 221 -8.53 4.34 -7.61
C PHE A 221 -9.65 3.35 -7.27
N GLY A 222 -10.74 3.38 -8.03
CA GLY A 222 -11.65 2.25 -8.15
C GLY A 222 -10.97 1.08 -8.87
N VAL A 223 -11.42 -0.15 -8.64
CA VAL A 223 -10.80 -1.36 -9.20
C VAL A 223 -11.85 -2.20 -9.91
N GLU A 224 -11.62 -2.49 -11.20
CA GLU A 224 -12.41 -3.43 -12.01
C GLU A 224 -11.50 -4.57 -12.50
N GLN A 225 -11.96 -5.82 -12.39
CA GLN A 225 -11.30 -6.97 -13.02
C GLN A 225 -12.05 -7.36 -14.28
N VAL A 226 -11.32 -7.54 -15.38
CA VAL A 226 -11.85 -8.04 -16.65
C VAL A 226 -11.10 -9.32 -17.03
N SER A 227 -11.83 -10.42 -17.21
CA SER A 227 -11.26 -11.71 -17.62
C SER A 227 -11.56 -11.98 -19.09
N TYR A 228 -10.53 -12.30 -19.86
CA TYR A 228 -10.60 -12.72 -21.25
C TYR A 228 -10.68 -14.25 -21.28
N SER A 229 -11.87 -14.82 -21.10
CA SER A 229 -12.04 -16.28 -21.16
C SER A 229 -11.45 -16.83 -22.47
N SER A 230 -10.52 -17.79 -22.39
CA SER A 230 -10.31 -18.72 -23.49
C SER A 230 -11.53 -19.63 -23.57
N SER A 231 -12.11 -19.70 -24.76
CA SER A 231 -13.18 -20.63 -25.10
C SER A 231 -12.70 -22.08 -24.96
N SER A 232 -12.93 -22.69 -23.80
CA SER A 232 -13.07 -24.14 -23.66
C SER A 232 -13.81 -24.50 -22.36
N GLY A 233 -15.11 -24.82 -22.49
CA GLY A 233 -15.77 -25.83 -21.66
C GLY A 233 -16.35 -25.40 -20.30
N ALA A 234 -17.65 -25.13 -20.29
CA ALA A 234 -18.58 -25.40 -19.17
C ALA A 234 -18.35 -24.72 -17.80
N ALA A 235 -18.38 -23.38 -17.75
CA ALA A 235 -18.80 -22.66 -16.53
C ALA A 235 -19.39 -21.27 -16.81
N ASN A 236 -19.81 -21.01 -18.05
CA ASN A 236 -20.39 -19.71 -18.45
C ASN A 236 -21.91 -19.74 -18.33
N LEU A 237 -22.40 -19.43 -17.13
CA LEU A 237 -23.75 -18.90 -16.88
C LEU A 237 -23.82 -18.10 -15.56
N LYS A 238 -22.77 -17.34 -15.20
CA LYS A 238 -22.84 -16.30 -14.13
C LYS A 238 -21.98 -15.05 -14.34
N ALA A 239 -21.22 -14.95 -15.43
CA ALA A 239 -20.23 -13.89 -15.64
C ALA A 239 -20.67 -12.77 -16.61
N GLN A 240 -21.85 -12.86 -17.23
CA GLN A 240 -22.41 -11.81 -18.08
C GLN A 240 -23.61 -11.19 -17.36
N GLN A 241 -23.56 -9.86 -17.17
CA GLN A 241 -24.45 -9.03 -16.33
C GLN A 241 -24.16 -9.03 -14.82
N ARG A 242 -23.01 -8.43 -14.45
CA ARG A 242 -22.94 -7.56 -13.26
C ARG A 242 -22.58 -6.15 -13.68
N THR A 243 -23.40 -5.58 -14.57
CA THR A 243 -23.64 -4.14 -14.56
C THR A 243 -24.64 -3.91 -13.44
N ALA A 244 -24.14 -3.84 -12.21
CA ALA A 244 -24.95 -3.40 -11.08
C ALA A 244 -24.44 -2.02 -10.73
N ASN A 245 -25.36 -1.05 -10.73
CA ASN A 245 -25.24 0.19 -9.99
C ASN A 245 -24.68 -0.14 -8.61
N PHE A 246 -23.37 0.02 -8.44
CA PHE A 246 -22.74 -0.12 -7.14
C PHE A 246 -22.72 1.28 -6.53
N GLU A 247 -23.92 1.74 -6.18
CA GLU A 247 -24.05 2.82 -5.20
C GLU A 247 -23.29 2.37 -3.95
N ILE A 248 -22.20 3.08 -3.65
CA ILE A 248 -21.60 3.34 -2.34
C ILE A 248 -22.19 2.49 -1.20
N THR A 249 -21.95 1.17 -1.19
CA THR A 249 -22.27 0.29 -0.07
C THR A 249 -21.41 -0.98 -0.11
N ASP A 250 -20.13 -0.88 -0.47
CA ASP A 250 -19.15 -1.95 -0.16
C ASP A 250 -17.70 -1.43 -0.14
N THR A 251 -17.52 -0.24 0.43
CA THR A 251 -16.20 0.29 0.78
C THR A 251 -15.71 -0.24 2.14
N ALA A 252 -16.52 -1.03 2.85
CA ALA A 252 -16.27 -1.44 4.23
C ALA A 252 -15.61 -2.82 4.39
N GLN A 253 -15.66 -3.71 3.37
CA GLN A 253 -15.19 -5.09 3.54
C GLN A 253 -13.80 -5.39 2.96
N PHE A 254 -13.14 -4.42 2.36
CA PHE A 254 -11.82 -4.64 1.71
C PHE A 254 -10.73 -3.64 2.04
N GLN A 255 -10.95 -2.84 3.05
CA GLN A 255 -9.88 -2.08 3.68
C GLN A 255 -9.34 -2.93 4.83
N VAL A 256 -8.35 -3.80 4.56
CA VAL A 256 -7.35 -4.07 5.62
C VAL A 256 -6.51 -2.82 5.70
N VAL A 257 -7.07 -1.81 6.36
CA VAL A 257 -6.34 -0.58 6.65
C VAL A 257 -5.22 -0.95 7.61
N GLU A 258 -4.07 -0.29 7.46
CA GLU A 258 -2.92 -0.38 8.36
C GLU A 258 -3.34 -0.36 9.85
N ALA A 259 -4.42 0.35 10.20
CA ALA A 259 -5.02 0.36 11.53
C ALA A 259 -5.58 -1.00 11.98
N SER A 260 -6.43 -1.63 11.16
CA SER A 260 -6.96 -2.97 11.45
C SER A 260 -5.85 -4.03 11.56
N LEU A 261 -4.76 -3.87 10.79
CA LEU A 261 -3.59 -4.74 10.87
C LEU A 261 -2.81 -4.53 12.17
N ALA A 262 -2.64 -3.29 12.62
CA ALA A 262 -2.05 -2.99 13.92
C ALA A 262 -2.83 -3.65 15.07
N PHE A 263 -4.17 -3.63 15.01
CA PHE A 263 -5.01 -4.31 16.00
C PHE A 263 -4.88 -5.85 15.96
N LYS A 264 -4.81 -6.45 14.76
CA LYS A 264 -4.52 -7.88 14.61
C LYS A 264 -3.13 -8.24 15.18
N ASN A 265 -2.12 -7.44 14.89
CA ASN A 265 -0.75 -7.67 15.35
C ASN A 265 -0.61 -7.52 16.86
N PHE A 266 -1.38 -6.62 17.49
CA PHE A 266 -1.50 -6.56 18.95
C PHE A 266 -1.97 -7.88 19.54
N HIS A 267 -3.09 -8.43 19.05
CA HIS A 267 -3.63 -9.70 19.55
C HIS A 267 -2.73 -10.92 19.24
N LYS A 268 -2.02 -10.88 18.09
CA LYS A 268 -0.97 -11.86 17.78
C LYS A 268 0.17 -11.81 18.79
N ALA A 269 0.65 -10.61 19.13
CA ALA A 269 1.70 -10.42 20.13
C ALA A 269 1.28 -10.92 21.53
N ILE A 270 0.00 -10.77 21.90
CA ILE A 270 -0.56 -11.36 23.14
C ILE A 270 -0.49 -12.89 23.10
N THR A 271 -0.99 -13.50 22.01
CA THR A 271 -0.96 -14.96 21.82
C THR A 271 0.47 -15.51 21.86
N GLU A 272 1.43 -14.78 21.29
CA GLU A 272 2.85 -15.14 21.27
C GLU A 272 3.61 -14.75 22.54
N LYS A 273 2.93 -14.23 23.57
CA LYS A 273 3.50 -13.73 24.83
C LYS A 273 4.58 -12.64 24.65
N ARG A 274 4.56 -11.93 23.52
CA ARG A 274 5.42 -10.79 23.21
C ARG A 274 4.82 -9.50 23.80
N TYR A 275 4.68 -9.46 25.11
CA TYR A 275 3.93 -8.39 25.80
C TYR A 275 4.52 -7.00 25.64
N LYS A 276 5.85 -6.89 25.48
CA LYS A 276 6.49 -5.60 25.16
C LYS A 276 6.06 -5.07 23.79
N ASP A 277 5.94 -5.95 22.80
CA ASP A 277 5.49 -5.60 21.45
C ASP A 277 4.00 -5.25 21.44
N ALA A 278 3.19 -6.04 22.15
CA ALA A 278 1.77 -5.73 22.37
C ALA A 278 1.60 -4.35 23.04
N PHE A 279 2.39 -4.06 24.09
CA PHE A 279 2.37 -2.76 24.76
C PHE A 279 2.80 -1.60 23.84
N HIS A 280 3.68 -1.85 22.87
CA HIS A 280 4.08 -0.84 21.88
C HIS A 280 2.95 -0.47 20.92
N PHE A 281 1.97 -1.35 20.69
CA PHE A 281 0.78 -1.02 19.89
C PHE A 281 -0.20 -0.09 20.63
N LEU A 282 -0.02 0.18 21.91
CA LEU A 282 -0.89 1.08 22.67
C LEU A 282 -0.46 2.55 22.54
N SER A 283 -1.43 3.47 22.49
CA SER A 283 -1.15 4.92 22.50
C SER A 283 -0.52 5.33 23.83
N PRO A 284 0.23 6.45 23.91
CA PRO A 284 0.78 6.94 25.17
C PRO A 284 -0.28 7.14 26.27
N SER A 285 -1.45 7.66 25.89
CA SER A 285 -2.61 7.80 26.78
C SER A 285 -3.08 6.46 27.30
N PHE A 286 -3.21 5.45 26.43
CA PHE A 286 -3.70 4.14 26.83
C PHE A 286 -2.67 3.34 27.64
N ARG A 287 -1.37 3.50 27.34
CA ARG A 287 -0.30 2.95 28.18
C ARG A 287 -0.34 3.49 29.60
N LYS A 288 -0.66 4.78 29.77
CA LYS A 288 -0.77 5.41 31.11
C LYS A 288 -1.84 4.74 31.98
N TYR A 289 -2.92 4.23 31.38
CA TYR A 289 -3.95 3.48 32.09
C TYR A 289 -3.40 2.19 32.73
N PHE A 290 -2.57 1.44 32.01
CA PHE A 290 -1.96 0.20 32.51
C PHE A 290 -0.69 0.44 33.35
N GLY A 291 -0.02 1.57 33.15
CA GLY A 291 1.22 1.93 33.82
C GLY A 291 2.44 1.27 33.17
N THR A 292 2.82 0.08 33.63
CA THR A 292 4.04 -0.62 33.16
C THR A 292 3.70 -1.82 32.28
N VAL A 293 4.68 -2.32 31.55
CA VAL A 293 4.53 -3.52 30.70
C VAL A 293 4.17 -4.74 31.55
N GLU A 294 4.70 -4.85 32.76
CA GLU A 294 4.45 -5.96 33.68
C GLU A 294 3.00 -5.96 34.18
N LYS A 295 2.47 -4.79 34.56
CA LYS A 295 1.07 -4.63 34.94
C LYS A 295 0.13 -4.96 33.78
N PHE A 296 0.46 -4.48 32.58
CA PHE A 296 -0.26 -4.85 31.37
C PHE A 296 -0.22 -6.36 31.11
N ALA A 297 0.96 -6.98 31.17
CA ALA A 297 1.16 -8.40 30.91
C ALA A 297 0.42 -9.30 31.91
N SER A 298 0.31 -8.88 33.19
CA SER A 298 -0.42 -9.64 34.22
C SER A 298 -1.90 -9.85 33.87
N GLY A 299 -2.50 -8.96 33.06
CA GLY A 299 -3.87 -9.12 32.58
C GLY A 299 -4.07 -10.25 31.54
N TYR A 300 -2.97 -10.84 31.06
CA TYR A 300 -2.96 -11.89 30.03
C TYR A 300 -2.17 -13.13 30.47
N GLU A 301 -1.86 -13.26 31.76
CA GLU A 301 -0.98 -14.32 32.28
C GLU A 301 -1.50 -15.73 31.95
N THR A 302 -2.82 -15.90 32.04
CA THR A 302 -3.52 -17.15 31.73
C THR A 302 -3.82 -17.33 30.25
N THR A 303 -3.60 -16.32 29.42
CA THR A 303 -4.02 -16.33 28.01
C THR A 303 -3.17 -17.31 27.19
N ILE A 304 -3.86 -18.22 26.52
CA ILE A 304 -3.33 -19.19 25.56
C ILE A 304 -3.43 -18.60 24.16
N SER A 305 -4.59 -18.05 23.79
CA SER A 305 -4.76 -17.39 22.50
C SER A 305 -5.77 -16.24 22.56
N SER A 306 -5.55 -15.28 21.66
CA SER A 306 -6.39 -14.11 21.48
C SER A 306 -6.51 -13.82 19.99
N GLU A 307 -7.67 -14.11 19.41
CA GLU A 307 -7.90 -14.06 17.96
C GLU A 307 -9.06 -13.14 17.62
N VAL A 308 -8.75 -12.03 16.94
CA VAL A 308 -9.77 -11.10 16.43
C VAL A 308 -10.23 -11.49 15.03
N THR A 309 -11.55 -11.46 14.84
CA THR A 309 -12.26 -11.78 13.61
C THR A 309 -13.35 -10.75 13.37
N ASP A 310 -13.98 -10.77 12.19
CA ASP A 310 -15.12 -9.91 11.85
C ASP A 310 -14.87 -8.43 12.14
N ILE A 311 -13.66 -7.95 11.78
CA ILE A 311 -13.26 -6.56 11.99
C ILE A 311 -13.90 -5.70 10.90
N GLN A 312 -14.77 -4.77 11.29
CA GLN A 312 -15.53 -3.92 10.37
C GLN A 312 -15.31 -2.45 10.71
N LEU A 313 -15.05 -1.61 9.71
CA LEU A 313 -14.86 -0.17 9.91
C LEU A 313 -16.18 0.48 10.34
N VAL A 314 -16.17 1.14 11.49
CA VAL A 314 -17.33 1.87 12.04
C VAL A 314 -17.24 3.36 11.71
N SER A 315 -16.06 3.96 11.78
CA SER A 315 -15.86 5.38 11.43
C SER A 315 -14.41 5.69 11.10
N LYS A 316 -14.19 6.68 10.22
CA LYS A 316 -12.86 7.19 9.86
C LYS A 316 -12.87 8.72 9.81
N VAL A 317 -12.01 9.36 10.60
CA VAL A 317 -11.85 10.81 10.63
C VAL A 317 -10.35 11.13 10.73
N SER A 318 -9.78 11.65 9.63
CA SER A 318 -8.36 12.02 9.55
C SER A 318 -7.41 10.86 9.97
N LEU A 319 -6.71 11.02 11.08
CA LEU A 319 -5.76 10.05 11.68
C LEU A 319 -6.42 9.12 12.70
N ILE A 320 -7.75 9.02 12.72
CA ILE A 320 -8.51 8.21 13.69
C ILE A 320 -9.43 7.26 12.94
N GLU A 321 -9.38 5.98 13.31
CA GLU A 321 -10.27 4.95 12.79
C GLU A 321 -10.87 4.15 13.94
N THR A 322 -12.15 3.82 13.84
CA THR A 322 -12.85 2.98 14.81
C THR A 322 -13.39 1.76 14.11
N TYR A 323 -13.19 0.58 14.71
CA TYR A 323 -13.65 -0.69 14.19
C TYR A 323 -14.52 -1.40 15.21
N SER A 324 -15.53 -2.14 14.75
CA SER A 324 -16.16 -3.20 15.52
C SER A 324 -15.47 -4.53 15.22
N TYR A 325 -15.45 -5.45 16.18
CA TYR A 325 -14.80 -6.75 16.01
C TYR A 325 -15.45 -7.84 16.87
N LYS A 326 -15.16 -9.10 16.54
CA LYS A 326 -15.33 -10.26 17.40
C LYS A 326 -13.98 -10.80 17.86
N LEU A 327 -13.91 -11.31 19.08
CA LEU A 327 -12.71 -11.88 19.66
C LEU A 327 -13.02 -13.25 20.24
N LYS A 328 -12.18 -14.22 19.91
CA LYS A 328 -12.08 -15.50 20.60
C LYS A 328 -10.85 -15.45 21.52
N ALA A 329 -11.06 -15.60 22.82
CA ALA A 329 -9.99 -15.75 23.80
C ALA A 329 -10.01 -17.17 24.36
N VAL A 330 -8.84 -17.75 24.54
CA VAL A 330 -8.65 -19.03 25.21
C VAL A 330 -7.70 -18.80 26.37
N ASP A 331 -8.11 -19.14 27.59
CA ASP A 331 -7.35 -18.93 28.81
C ASP A 331 -7.26 -20.23 29.61
N TYR A 332 -6.23 -20.37 30.44
CA TYR A 332 -6.17 -21.36 31.51
C TYR A 332 -7.08 -20.95 32.66
N ASP A 333 -8.00 -21.83 33.05
CA ASP A 333 -8.82 -21.74 34.25
C ASP A 333 -8.41 -22.91 35.17
N GLY A 334 -7.34 -22.68 35.94
CA GLY A 334 -6.63 -23.77 36.62
C GLY A 334 -5.94 -24.71 35.63
N ASN A 335 -6.32 -25.99 35.64
CA ASN A 335 -5.77 -27.01 34.73
C ASN A 335 -6.58 -27.19 33.44
N GLU A 336 -7.70 -26.47 33.29
CA GLU A 336 -8.59 -26.58 32.14
C GLU A 336 -8.45 -25.37 31.21
N GLN A 337 -8.80 -25.57 29.93
CA GLN A 337 -8.88 -24.47 28.97
C GLN A 337 -10.31 -23.95 28.87
N LYS A 338 -10.46 -22.64 28.96
CA LYS A 338 -11.73 -21.96 28.82
C LYS A 338 -11.72 -21.11 27.56
N THR A 339 -12.66 -21.37 26.66
CA THR A 339 -12.87 -20.53 25.47
C THR A 339 -13.98 -19.53 25.75
N GLN A 340 -13.71 -18.25 25.48
CA GLN A 340 -14.66 -17.16 25.61
C GLN A 340 -14.74 -16.36 24.32
N TYR A 341 -15.93 -15.82 24.05
CA TYR A 341 -16.19 -14.98 22.90
C TYR A 341 -16.59 -13.58 23.36
N PHE A 342 -16.13 -12.58 22.62
CA PHE A 342 -16.40 -11.18 22.89
C PHE A 342 -16.78 -10.46 21.60
N SER A 343 -17.55 -9.39 21.74
CA SER A 343 -17.74 -8.38 20.71
C SER A 343 -17.31 -7.02 21.26
N GLY A 344 -16.63 -6.22 20.46
CA GLY A 344 -16.12 -4.95 20.93
C GLY A 344 -15.99 -3.88 19.87
N LYS A 345 -15.59 -2.68 20.32
CA LYS A 345 -15.16 -1.57 19.49
C LYS A 345 -13.75 -1.15 19.90
N VAL A 346 -12.91 -0.92 18.90
CA VAL A 346 -11.55 -0.43 19.08
C VAL A 346 -11.37 0.88 18.34
N LYS A 347 -10.79 1.88 19.01
CA LYS A 347 -10.37 3.13 18.39
C LYS A 347 -8.86 3.11 18.21
N LEU A 348 -8.42 3.34 16.98
CA LEU A 348 -7.02 3.48 16.63
C LEU A 348 -6.71 4.91 16.20
N VAL A 349 -5.54 5.39 16.60
CA VAL A 349 -5.02 6.71 16.25
C VAL A 349 -3.66 6.57 15.58
N ARG A 350 -3.42 7.32 14.51
CA ARG A 350 -2.11 7.35 13.84
C ARG A 350 -1.24 8.40 14.51
N GLN A 351 -0.15 7.96 15.14
CA GLN A 351 0.81 8.81 15.85
C GLN A 351 2.22 8.46 15.39
N HIS A 352 3.00 9.47 15.00
CA HIS A 352 4.37 9.29 14.49
C HIS A 352 4.47 8.26 13.35
N GLY A 353 3.47 8.23 12.46
CA GLY A 353 3.42 7.30 11.32
C GLY A 353 2.86 5.92 11.63
N GLU A 354 2.76 5.54 12.90
CA GLU A 354 2.27 4.22 13.35
C GLU A 354 0.83 4.28 13.87
N TRP A 355 0.07 3.22 13.66
CA TRP A 355 -1.26 3.07 14.27
C TRP A 355 -1.15 2.54 15.69
N LYS A 356 -1.84 3.20 16.62
CA LYS A 356 -1.87 2.88 18.04
C LYS A 356 -3.30 2.68 18.51
N ILE A 357 -3.51 1.68 19.37
CA ILE A 357 -4.78 1.44 20.05
C ILE A 357 -4.94 2.53 21.12
N ASP A 358 -5.98 3.33 20.99
CA ASP A 358 -6.27 4.44 21.91
C ASP A 358 -7.32 4.06 22.95
N THR A 359 -8.31 3.28 22.55
CA THR A 359 -9.30 2.68 23.45
C THR A 359 -9.73 1.33 22.90
N ASN A 360 -10.13 0.44 23.81
CA ASN A 360 -10.71 -0.85 23.45
C ASN A 360 -11.82 -1.20 24.44
N GLU A 361 -13.03 -1.40 23.94
CA GLU A 361 -14.20 -1.73 24.72
C GLU A 361 -14.77 -3.06 24.23
N ALA A 362 -14.79 -4.07 25.10
CA ALA A 362 -15.26 -5.41 24.76
C ALA A 362 -16.32 -5.88 25.76
N LYS A 363 -17.36 -6.52 25.25
CA LYS A 363 -18.36 -7.22 26.06
C LYS A 363 -18.32 -8.70 25.72
N ARG A 364 -18.37 -9.53 26.76
CA ARG A 364 -18.49 -10.99 26.61
C ARG A 364 -19.85 -11.32 25.97
N LEU A 365 -19.82 -12.23 24.99
CA LEU A 365 -20.99 -12.76 24.30
C LEU A 365 -21.66 -13.87 25.10
#